data_AF-D6ZCM4-F1
#
_entry.id   AF-D6ZCM4-F1
#
_cell.length_a   1.000
_cell.length_b   1.000
_cell.length_c   1.000
_cell.angle_alpha   90.00
_cell.angle_beta   90.00
_cell.angle_gamma   90.00
#
_symmetry.space_group_name_H-M   'P 1'
#
loop_
_entity.id
_entity.type
_entity.pdbx_description
1 polymer ?
#
loop_
_entity_poly.entity_id
_entity_poly.type
_entity_poly.pdbx_seq_one_letter_code
_entity_poly.pdbx_strand_id
1 'polypeptide(L)'
;MSKTVLRTLALLFGAVLPLNVAPLALADDDDDDGEGASAPPYWNNAGPVDPDDPVVVYSDQPTAEVDYEVTGTSRSADLFFGTPGGTLRHQGYVLPFRQKEVAWPPVQFMPMFATIPAINDWIALPNGNSRRPGDHSLTGGTATCRIWVSGKLVQERSASGVNHTAKCAVTVRFFQ
;
A
#
# COMPACT_ATOMS: atom_id res chain seq x y z
N MET A 1 50.81 -72.98 12.22
CA MET A 1 50.20 -74.28 12.57
C MET A 1 48.74 -74.05 12.96
N SER A 2 47.77 -74.72 12.30
CA SER A 2 46.35 -74.94 12.71
C SER A 2 45.48 -73.71 13.00
N LYS A 3 44.20 -73.55 12.65
CA LYS A 3 43.08 -74.34 12.08
C LYS A 3 42.06 -73.28 11.62
N THR A 4 41.50 -73.38 10.41
CA THR A 4 40.08 -73.71 10.16
C THR A 4 39.06 -73.04 11.09
N VAL A 5 38.13 -72.25 10.52
CA VAL A 5 36.68 -72.59 10.43
C VAL A 5 35.90 -71.39 9.85
N LEU A 6 35.21 -71.69 8.76
CA LEU A 6 34.16 -70.95 8.08
C LEU A 6 32.93 -70.79 9.00
N ARG A 7 32.26 -69.63 9.01
CA ARG A 7 30.79 -69.59 9.13
C ARG A 7 30.20 -68.27 8.62
N THR A 8 29.66 -68.40 7.42
CA THR A 8 28.65 -67.59 6.75
C THR A 8 27.52 -67.16 7.69
N LEU A 9 27.12 -65.88 7.64
CA LEU A 9 25.69 -65.56 7.50
C LEU A 9 25.53 -64.20 6.81
N ALA A 10 24.72 -64.25 5.75
CA ALA A 10 24.37 -63.16 4.87
C ALA A 10 23.37 -62.19 5.53
N LEU A 11 23.52 -60.91 5.25
CA LEU A 11 22.42 -59.95 5.29
C LEU A 11 22.42 -59.15 4.00
N LEU A 12 21.57 -59.64 3.10
CA LEU A 12 20.74 -58.97 2.11
C LEU A 12 21.09 -57.52 1.77
N PHE A 13 21.60 -57.38 0.54
CA PHE A 13 21.23 -56.40 -0.48
C PHE A 13 20.41 -55.17 -0.04
N GLY A 14 21.05 -54.01 -0.16
CA GLY A 14 20.39 -52.71 -0.10
C GLY A 14 21.33 -51.58 -0.52
N ALA A 15 22.10 -51.77 -1.60
CA ALA A 15 22.92 -50.71 -2.19
C ALA A 15 22.44 -50.44 -3.61
N VAL A 16 21.71 -49.34 -3.81
CA VAL A 16 21.82 -48.52 -5.03
C VAL A 16 21.49 -47.07 -4.64
N LEU A 17 22.53 -46.28 -4.39
CA LEU A 17 22.49 -44.84 -4.64
C LEU A 17 22.67 -44.64 -6.15
N PRO A 18 21.86 -43.80 -6.82
CA PRO A 18 22.30 -43.16 -8.04
C PRO A 18 22.47 -41.66 -7.78
N LEU A 19 23.73 -41.27 -7.52
CA LEU A 19 24.22 -39.96 -7.89
C LEU A 19 24.52 -40.01 -9.40
N ASN A 20 23.72 -39.31 -10.19
CA ASN A 20 24.19 -38.78 -11.47
C ASN A 20 23.45 -37.48 -11.81
N VAL A 21 24.19 -36.60 -12.47
CA VAL A 21 24.08 -35.15 -12.41
C VAL A 21 23.31 -34.60 -13.64
N ALA A 22 22.36 -33.68 -13.36
CA ALA A 22 21.80 -32.55 -14.13
C ALA A 22 21.60 -32.64 -15.68
N PRO A 23 20.50 -32.04 -16.20
CA PRO A 23 20.47 -30.58 -16.29
C PRO A 23 19.28 -29.97 -15.53
N LEU A 24 19.53 -28.79 -14.97
CA LEU A 24 18.51 -27.83 -14.57
C LEU A 24 17.62 -27.56 -15.79
N ALA A 25 16.49 -28.27 -15.88
CA ALA A 25 15.35 -27.75 -16.61
C ALA A 25 14.80 -26.62 -15.74
N LEU A 26 15.11 -25.38 -16.16
CA LEU A 26 14.24 -24.25 -15.86
C LEU A 26 12.85 -24.64 -16.37
N ALA A 27 11.99 -25.06 -15.45
CA ALA A 27 10.58 -24.75 -15.55
C ALA A 27 10.46 -23.31 -15.03
N ASP A 28 10.85 -22.38 -15.89
CA ASP A 28 10.23 -21.06 -15.95
C ASP A 28 9.01 -21.31 -16.85
N ASP A 29 7.82 -21.15 -16.27
CA ASP A 29 6.66 -20.53 -16.92
C ASP A 29 5.44 -20.72 -16.00
N ASP A 30 5.09 -19.59 -15.38
CA ASP A 30 3.73 -19.06 -15.41
C ASP A 30 2.64 -19.80 -14.62
N ASP A 31 2.68 -19.74 -13.29
CA ASP A 31 1.47 -19.89 -12.45
C ASP A 31 1.62 -19.23 -11.06
N ASP A 32 2.38 -18.14 -10.98
CA ASP A 32 2.27 -17.21 -9.84
C ASP A 32 2.53 -15.79 -10.40
N ASP A 33 1.75 -15.44 -11.42
CA ASP A 33 1.45 -14.06 -11.72
C ASP A 33 0.85 -13.49 -10.44
N GLY A 34 1.71 -12.85 -9.66
CA GLY A 34 1.32 -12.11 -8.49
C GLY A 34 0.34 -11.03 -8.93
N GLU A 35 -0.94 -11.41 -8.98
CA GLU A 35 -2.07 -10.50 -8.82
C GLU A 35 -1.94 -9.98 -7.40
N GLY A 36 -1.03 -9.02 -7.26
CA GLY A 36 -0.74 -8.32 -6.04
C GLY A 36 -2.05 -7.83 -5.47
N ALA A 37 -2.45 -8.42 -4.34
CA ALA A 37 -3.58 -8.04 -3.51
C ALA A 37 -4.60 -7.22 -4.30
N SER A 38 -5.38 -7.89 -5.17
CA SER A 38 -6.34 -7.30 -6.08
C SER A 38 -7.02 -6.12 -5.38
N ALA A 39 -6.73 -4.91 -5.85
CA ALA A 39 -7.22 -3.68 -5.25
C ALA A 39 -8.73 -3.83 -5.00
N PRO A 40 -9.26 -3.51 -3.80
CA PRO A 40 -10.68 -3.64 -3.52
C PRO A 40 -11.47 -2.97 -4.64
N PRO A 41 -12.59 -3.54 -5.10
CA PRO A 41 -13.27 -3.09 -6.32
C PRO A 41 -13.68 -1.61 -6.28
N TYR A 42 -13.81 -1.02 -5.09
CA TYR A 42 -14.07 0.41 -4.92
C TYR A 42 -12.84 1.32 -5.12
N TRP A 43 -11.61 0.81 -5.10
CA TRP A 43 -10.42 1.58 -5.49
C TRP A 43 -10.44 1.92 -6.98
N ASN A 44 -10.95 1.01 -7.80
CA ASN A 44 -11.20 1.31 -9.21
C ASN A 44 -12.39 2.27 -9.40
N ASN A 45 -13.27 2.38 -8.39
CA ASN A 45 -14.38 3.34 -8.33
C ASN A 45 -14.07 4.63 -7.55
N ALA A 46 -12.83 4.84 -7.06
CA ALA A 46 -12.45 6.16 -6.51
C ALA A 46 -12.66 7.27 -7.56
N GLY A 47 -12.78 6.86 -8.83
CA GLY A 47 -12.87 7.70 -9.99
C GLY A 47 -11.55 8.44 -10.19
N PRO A 48 -11.38 9.09 -11.34
CA PRO A 48 -10.38 10.16 -11.41
C PRO A 48 -10.62 11.15 -10.24
N VAL A 49 -9.55 11.79 -9.73
CA VAL A 49 -9.71 13.10 -9.09
C VAL A 49 -10.59 13.88 -10.05
N ASP A 50 -11.64 14.57 -9.60
CA ASP A 50 -12.22 15.57 -10.49
C ASP A 50 -11.07 16.56 -10.77
N PRO A 51 -10.44 16.52 -11.95
CA PRO A 51 -9.20 17.26 -12.19
C PRO A 51 -9.49 18.77 -12.22
N ASP A 52 -10.76 19.15 -12.11
CA ASP A 52 -11.29 20.49 -12.29
C ASP A 52 -11.32 21.37 -11.03
N ASP A 53 -10.87 20.92 -9.84
CA ASP A 53 -10.74 21.83 -8.66
C ASP A 53 -9.56 21.57 -7.69
N PRO A 54 -8.30 21.40 -8.17
CA PRO A 54 -7.15 21.50 -7.29
C PRO A 54 -6.92 22.95 -6.85
N VAL A 55 -6.58 23.15 -5.58
CA VAL A 55 -6.10 24.46 -5.12
C VAL A 55 -4.71 24.69 -5.71
N VAL A 56 -4.53 25.78 -6.45
CA VAL A 56 -3.23 26.15 -7.01
C VAL A 56 -2.49 27.05 -6.03
N VAL A 57 -1.27 26.65 -5.66
CA VAL A 57 -0.36 27.39 -4.79
C VAL A 57 0.88 27.76 -5.57
N TYR A 58 1.35 29.00 -5.41
CA TYR A 58 2.60 29.47 -5.99
C TYR A 58 3.67 29.56 -4.90
N SER A 59 4.83 28.96 -5.16
CA SER A 59 6.00 28.97 -4.27
C SER A 59 7.12 29.81 -4.88
N ASP A 60 7.64 30.74 -4.10
CA ASP A 60 8.87 31.50 -4.35
C ASP A 60 10.13 30.77 -3.84
N GLN A 61 9.94 29.74 -3.01
CA GLN A 61 10.99 28.85 -2.55
C GLN A 61 11.25 27.72 -3.55
N PRO A 62 12.49 27.19 -3.63
CA PRO A 62 12.85 26.11 -4.54
C PRO A 62 12.19 24.76 -4.20
N THR A 63 11.65 24.62 -2.99
CA THR A 63 10.84 23.48 -2.55
C THR A 63 9.73 23.97 -1.62
N ALA A 64 8.66 23.19 -1.48
CA ALA A 64 7.57 23.48 -0.54
C ALA A 64 7.22 22.24 0.26
N GLU A 65 7.09 22.37 1.58
CA GLU A 65 6.59 21.29 2.45
C GLU A 65 5.08 21.14 2.25
N VAL A 66 4.62 19.90 2.07
CA VAL A 66 3.20 19.57 1.92
C VAL A 66 2.83 18.55 3.00
N ASP A 67 1.97 18.96 3.92
CA ASP A 67 1.46 18.10 4.98
C ASP A 67 0.05 17.61 4.61
N TYR A 68 -0.17 16.31 4.76
CA TYR A 68 -1.46 15.65 4.63
C TYR A 68 -1.98 15.22 5.99
N GLU A 69 -3.27 15.41 6.23
CA GLU A 69 -3.96 14.80 7.35
C GLU A 69 -5.30 14.21 6.90
N VAL A 70 -5.61 13.02 7.41
CA VAL A 70 -6.96 12.47 7.37
C VAL A 70 -7.45 12.20 8.78
N THR A 71 -8.60 12.77 9.11
CA THR A 71 -9.33 12.56 10.37
C THR A 71 -10.76 12.18 10.08
N GLY A 72 -11.50 11.72 11.09
CA GLY A 72 -12.87 11.29 10.87
C GLY A 72 -13.52 10.71 12.11
N THR A 73 -14.84 10.58 12.08
CA THR A 73 -15.55 9.71 13.02
C THR A 73 -15.47 8.25 12.60
N SER A 74 -15.21 8.00 11.30
CA SER A 74 -14.79 6.69 10.82
C SER A 74 -13.50 6.31 11.53
N ARG A 75 -13.48 5.13 12.15
CA ARG A 75 -12.27 4.65 12.85
C ARG A 75 -11.19 4.17 11.86
N SER A 76 -11.56 3.89 10.61
CA SER A 76 -10.61 3.65 9.53
C SER A 76 -11.04 4.29 8.20
N ALA A 77 -10.09 4.44 7.29
CA ALA A 77 -10.32 4.86 5.91
C ALA A 77 -9.34 4.17 4.96
N ASP A 78 -9.75 4.02 3.70
CA ASP A 78 -8.82 3.70 2.62
C ASP A 78 -8.24 4.97 2.07
N LEU A 79 -6.91 5.02 2.02
CA LEU A 79 -6.17 6.21 1.67
C LEU A 79 -5.45 5.99 0.35
N PHE A 80 -5.52 6.99 -0.52
CA PHE A 80 -4.69 7.13 -1.70
C PHE A 80 -4.07 8.51 -1.67
N PHE A 81 -2.78 8.62 -1.95
CA PHE A 81 -2.13 9.91 -2.11
C PHE A 81 -1.08 9.86 -3.22
N GLY A 82 -1.06 10.90 -4.04
CA GLY A 82 -0.02 11.10 -5.05
C GLY A 82 1.10 11.95 -4.45
N THR A 83 2.32 11.43 -4.52
CA THR A 83 3.54 12.12 -4.13
C THR A 83 4.44 12.28 -5.35
N PRO A 84 5.47 13.15 -5.30
CA PRO A 84 6.42 13.26 -6.40
C PRO A 84 7.19 11.96 -6.67
N GLY A 85 7.32 11.08 -5.66
CA GLY A 85 7.98 9.78 -5.77
C GLY A 85 7.08 8.65 -6.27
N GLY A 86 5.78 8.91 -6.46
CA GLY A 86 4.82 7.92 -6.94
C GLY A 86 3.48 7.98 -6.22
N THR A 87 2.70 6.92 -6.33
CA THR A 87 1.42 6.81 -5.64
C THR A 87 1.58 5.89 -4.43
N LEU A 88 1.04 6.31 -3.30
CA LEU A 88 0.98 5.50 -2.09
C LEU A 88 -0.47 5.20 -1.75
N ARG A 89 -0.72 3.98 -1.28
CA ARG A 89 -2.06 3.51 -0.92
C ARG A 89 -2.05 2.74 0.38
N HIS A 90 -3.03 3.01 1.24
CA HIS A 90 -3.26 2.26 2.48
C HIS A 90 -4.70 1.78 2.55
N GLN A 91 -4.89 0.50 2.89
CA GLN A 91 -6.21 -0.09 3.07
C GLN A 91 -6.55 -0.20 4.56
N GLY A 92 -7.78 0.17 4.92
CA GLY A 92 -8.30 0.09 6.28
C GLY A 92 -7.40 0.79 7.31
N TYR A 93 -6.78 1.92 6.94
CA TYR A 93 -5.87 2.64 7.83
C TYR A 93 -6.64 3.21 9.01
N VAL A 94 -6.18 2.95 10.24
CA VAL A 94 -6.83 3.48 11.45
C VAL A 94 -6.54 4.97 11.58
N LEU A 95 -7.59 5.80 11.56
CA LEU A 95 -7.44 7.25 11.68
C LEU A 95 -7.02 7.66 13.11
N PRO A 96 -6.26 8.75 13.28
CA PRO A 96 -5.85 9.72 12.27
C PRO A 96 -4.61 9.32 11.47
N PHE A 97 -4.56 9.73 10.20
CA PHE A 97 -3.40 9.61 9.34
C PHE A 97 -2.72 10.96 9.17
N ARG A 98 -1.37 10.96 9.16
CA ARG A 98 -0.56 12.13 8.83
C ARG A 98 0.64 11.71 7.98
N GLN A 99 0.94 12.49 6.95
CA GLN A 99 2.09 12.27 6.07
C GLN A 99 2.69 13.61 5.66
N LYS A 100 4.01 13.67 5.55
CA LYS A 100 4.74 14.84 5.07
C LYS A 100 5.42 14.52 3.76
N GLU A 101 5.33 15.43 2.81
CA GLU A 101 6.01 15.36 1.52
C GLU A 101 6.69 16.69 1.21
N VAL A 102 7.60 16.66 0.25
CA VAL A 102 8.25 17.87 -0.28
C VAL A 102 7.90 17.97 -1.75
N ALA A 103 7.31 19.09 -2.17
CA ALA A 103 7.14 19.44 -3.57
C ALA A 103 8.40 20.16 -4.08
N TRP A 104 8.81 19.89 -5.31
CA TRP A 104 9.94 20.55 -5.98
C TRP A 104 9.66 20.71 -7.49
N PRO A 105 10.37 21.62 -8.19
CA PRO A 105 10.24 21.83 -9.64
C PRO A 105 10.31 20.53 -10.45
N PRO A 106 9.47 20.33 -11.48
CA PRO A 106 8.55 21.28 -12.10
C PRO A 106 7.24 21.44 -11.30
N VAL A 107 6.13 21.74 -11.96
CA VAL A 107 4.81 21.79 -11.30
C VAL A 107 4.47 20.41 -10.73
N GLN A 108 4.05 20.36 -9.46
CA GLN A 108 3.64 19.12 -8.79
C GLN A 108 2.13 19.11 -8.57
N PHE A 109 1.48 18.02 -8.97
CA PHE A 109 0.08 17.74 -8.65
C PHE A 109 0.03 16.66 -7.58
N MET A 110 -0.55 16.97 -6.43
CA MET A 110 -0.50 16.10 -5.27
C MET A 110 -1.91 15.88 -4.69
N PRO A 111 -2.62 14.83 -5.16
CA PRO A 111 -3.95 14.47 -4.69
C PRO A 111 -3.91 13.62 -3.42
N MET A 112 -4.97 13.70 -2.63
CA MET A 112 -5.26 12.83 -1.50
C MET A 112 -6.75 12.44 -1.51
N PHE A 113 -7.01 11.16 -1.29
CA PHE A 113 -8.35 10.61 -1.15
C PHE A 113 -8.45 9.81 0.13
N ALA A 114 -9.55 10.02 0.84
CA ALA A 114 -9.93 9.20 1.98
C ALA A 114 -11.33 8.64 1.75
N THR A 115 -11.40 7.36 1.43
CA THR A 115 -12.66 6.63 1.21
C THR A 115 -13.07 5.95 2.50
N ILE A 116 -14.33 6.14 2.89
CA ILE A 116 -14.92 5.45 4.04
C ILE A 116 -15.27 4.03 3.58
N PRO A 117 -14.62 2.97 4.08
CA PRO A 117 -14.88 1.62 3.62
C PRO A 117 -16.29 1.15 4.01
N ALA A 118 -16.96 0.44 3.09
CA ALA A 118 -18.18 -0.30 3.42
C ALA A 118 -17.88 -1.53 4.31
N ILE A 119 -16.73 -2.16 4.09
CA ILE A 119 -16.24 -3.33 4.83
C ILE A 119 -14.76 -3.12 5.13
N ASN A 120 -14.35 -3.41 6.36
CA ASN A 120 -12.94 -3.50 6.74
C ASN A 120 -12.60 -4.95 7.00
N ASP A 121 -12.13 -5.67 5.99
CA ASP A 121 -11.67 -7.05 6.15
C ASP A 121 -10.24 -7.10 6.72
N TRP A 122 -9.45 -6.05 6.48
CA TRP A 122 -8.06 -5.94 6.91
C TRP A 122 -7.71 -4.51 7.30
N ILE A 123 -6.96 -4.36 8.39
CA ILE A 123 -6.45 -3.09 8.89
C ILE A 123 -4.95 -3.05 8.67
N ALA A 124 -4.45 -2.07 7.92
CA ALA A 124 -3.03 -1.76 7.90
C ALA A 124 -2.61 -1.17 9.25
N LEU A 125 -1.60 -1.79 9.88
CA LEU A 125 -0.98 -1.22 11.07
C LEU A 125 -0.17 0.03 10.68
N PRO A 126 0.05 0.98 11.61
CA PRO A 126 0.74 2.24 11.31
C PRO A 126 2.15 2.10 10.72
N ASN A 127 2.77 0.91 10.88
CA ASN A 127 4.07 0.58 10.30
C ASN A 127 4.01 0.21 8.80
N GLY A 128 2.83 0.19 8.18
CA GLY A 128 2.61 -0.13 6.77
C GLY A 128 2.85 -1.60 6.37
N ASN A 129 3.58 -2.36 7.17
CA ASN A 129 4.09 -3.69 6.85
C ASN A 129 3.33 -4.83 7.51
N SER A 130 2.33 -4.53 8.33
CA SER A 130 1.59 -5.54 9.09
C SER A 130 0.09 -5.32 8.93
N ARG A 131 -0.66 -6.42 8.76
CA ARG A 131 -2.12 -6.40 8.62
C ARG A 131 -2.74 -7.25 9.72
N ARG A 132 -3.89 -6.83 10.25
CA ARG A 132 -4.73 -7.65 11.13
C ARG A 132 -6.14 -7.80 10.56
N PRO A 133 -6.88 -8.87 10.89
CA PRO A 133 -8.30 -8.96 10.55
C PRO A 133 -9.02 -7.69 10.99
N GLY A 134 -9.79 -7.14 10.07
CA GLY A 134 -10.54 -5.93 10.31
C GLY A 134 -11.75 -6.17 11.22
N ASP A 135 -12.39 -5.08 11.61
CA ASP A 135 -13.56 -5.08 12.48
C ASP A 135 -14.66 -4.27 11.80
N HIS A 136 -15.84 -4.88 11.63
CA HIS A 136 -17.01 -4.24 11.05
C HIS A 136 -17.46 -3.01 11.86
N SER A 137 -17.03 -2.87 13.12
CA SER A 137 -17.27 -1.67 13.94
C SER A 137 -16.49 -0.43 13.46
N LEU A 138 -15.56 -0.59 12.51
CA LEU A 138 -14.73 0.48 11.95
C LEU A 138 -15.28 1.05 10.64
N THR A 139 -16.44 0.59 10.16
CA THR A 139 -17.07 1.06 8.92
C THR A 139 -18.05 2.21 9.17
N GLY A 140 -18.34 2.99 8.12
CA GLY A 140 -19.25 4.14 8.21
C GLY A 140 -18.65 5.35 8.93
N GLY A 141 -19.44 6.43 9.05
CA GLY A 141 -19.02 7.69 9.67
C GLY A 141 -18.63 8.78 8.67
N THR A 142 -17.63 9.60 9.04
CA THR A 142 -17.06 10.67 8.23
C THR A 142 -15.56 10.53 8.06
N ALA A 143 -15.05 10.98 6.93
CA ALA A 143 -13.63 11.20 6.67
C ALA A 143 -13.43 12.65 6.22
N THR A 144 -12.37 13.29 6.70
CA THR A 144 -11.99 14.66 6.38
C THR A 144 -10.53 14.68 5.99
N CYS A 145 -10.25 15.09 4.75
CA CYS A 145 -8.92 15.31 4.24
C CYS A 145 -8.53 16.78 4.41
N ARG A 146 -7.28 17.04 4.80
CA ARG A 146 -6.69 18.38 4.92
C ARG A 146 -5.30 18.40 4.30
N ILE A 147 -5.00 19.45 3.55
CA ILE A 147 -3.67 19.68 2.98
C ILE A 147 -3.16 21.04 3.46
N TRP A 148 -1.94 21.07 4.00
CA TRP A 148 -1.20 22.29 4.25
C TRP A 148 -0.01 22.38 3.29
N VAL A 149 0.29 23.60 2.84
CA VAL A 149 1.52 23.89 2.08
C VAL A 149 2.29 24.95 2.85
N SER A 150 3.54 24.65 3.20
CA SER A 150 4.42 25.51 4.00
C SER A 150 3.74 25.98 5.30
N GLY A 151 3.04 25.06 5.98
CA GLY A 151 2.31 25.31 7.23
C GLY A 151 0.96 26.02 7.10
N LYS A 152 0.53 26.42 5.90
CA LYS A 152 -0.77 27.07 5.66
C LYS A 152 -1.79 26.05 5.18
N LEU A 153 -2.95 25.97 5.83
CA LEU A 153 -4.06 25.13 5.35
C LEU A 153 -4.56 25.68 4.00
N VAL A 154 -4.47 24.86 2.95
CA VAL A 154 -4.87 25.24 1.60
C VAL A 154 -6.20 24.63 1.19
N GLN A 155 -6.50 23.43 1.70
CA GLN A 155 -7.75 22.76 1.39
C GLN A 155 -8.18 21.85 2.54
N GLU A 156 -9.49 21.82 2.78
CA GLU A 156 -10.16 20.89 3.68
C GLU A 156 -11.45 20.43 2.99
N ARG A 157 -11.66 19.11 2.92
CA ARG A 157 -12.88 18.52 2.36
C ARG A 157 -13.30 17.33 3.21
N SER A 158 -14.61 17.15 3.37
CA SER A 158 -15.18 16.05 4.14
C SER A 158 -16.15 15.25 3.29
N ALA A 159 -16.26 13.97 3.63
CA ALA A 159 -17.24 13.04 3.11
C ALA A 159 -17.89 12.27 4.27
N SER A 160 -19.11 11.83 4.05
CA SER A 160 -19.90 11.08 5.03
C SER A 160 -20.65 9.95 4.36
N GLY A 161 -20.68 8.79 5.00
CA GLY A 161 -21.34 7.59 4.47
C GLY A 161 -20.38 6.58 3.87
N VAL A 162 -20.77 5.31 3.89
CA VAL A 162 -19.96 4.21 3.34
C VAL A 162 -19.74 4.38 1.84
N ASN A 163 -18.53 4.09 1.38
CA ASN A 163 -18.05 4.30 0.00
C ASN A 163 -18.05 5.76 -0.47
N HIS A 164 -18.24 6.73 0.42
CA HIS A 164 -17.99 8.14 0.08
C HIS A 164 -16.52 8.49 0.29
N THR A 165 -16.01 9.36 -0.58
CA THR A 165 -14.59 9.75 -0.60
C THR A 165 -14.45 11.24 -0.36
N ALA A 166 -13.66 11.61 0.66
CA ALA A 166 -13.16 12.96 0.80
C ALA A 166 -11.99 13.14 -0.18
N LYS A 167 -12.13 14.07 -1.12
CA LYS A 167 -11.15 14.34 -2.17
C LYS A 167 -10.48 15.69 -1.91
N CYS A 168 -9.15 15.69 -1.75
CA CYS A 168 -8.34 16.90 -1.66
C CYS A 168 -7.26 16.85 -2.73
N ALA A 169 -6.91 17.97 -3.34
CA ALA A 169 -5.81 18.06 -4.29
C ALA A 169 -5.21 19.46 -4.29
N VAL A 170 -3.88 19.51 -4.36
CA VAL A 170 -3.13 20.75 -4.51
C VAL A 170 -2.23 20.66 -5.73
N THR A 171 -2.08 21.78 -6.43
CA THR A 171 -1.06 21.97 -7.45
C THR A 171 -0.06 23.01 -6.97
N VAL A 172 1.20 22.64 -6.79
CA VAL A 172 2.27 23.57 -6.39
C VAL A 172 3.05 23.98 -7.63
N ARG A 173 3.06 25.28 -7.92
CA ARG A 173 3.81 25.91 -9.01
C ARG A 173 4.99 26.69 -8.44
N PHE A 174 6.16 26.50 -9.02
CA PHE A 174 7.39 27.19 -8.62
C PHE A 174 7.67 28.32 -9.61
N PHE A 175 8.03 29.51 -9.10
CA PHE A 175 8.59 30.55 -9.95
C PHE A 175 9.99 30.10 -10.42
N GLN A 176 10.21 30.13 -11.73
CA GLN A 176 11.51 29.91 -12.34
C GLN A 176 12.31 31.21 -12.39
#